data_AF-A0A0G0Z148-F1
#
_entry.id   AF-A0A0G0Z148-F1
#
_cell.length_a   1.000
_cell.length_b   1.000
_cell.length_c   1.000
_cell.angle_alpha   90.00
_cell.angle_beta   90.00
_cell.angle_gamma   90.00
#
_symmetry.space_group_name_H-M   'P 1'
#
loop_
_entity.id
_entity.type
_entity.pdbx_description
1 polymer ?
#
loop_
_entity_poly.entity_id
_entity_poly.type
_entity_poly.pdbx_seq_one_letter_code
_entity_poly.pdbx_strand_id
1 'polypeptide(L)'
;MKPSGRSSKQVLTIILTLVALVLMLFIGKVVYPNATRIIINVMWFSVLSIVVVFLGLGVLIVMGLKDEVSKLLDVFLEGSFTVFDFINFLKEVYQLFLVKLRELLIFIAPVFAYIIGISTYFLLLYLYKLVGKHYDVTFLTIFLTITLVTLVGILNTQGQNPEKISWVSDFRKKMKSSFSDAIEVVIFVFFLTMDSTILFYVPEDLNVPLQAEIFGFDLMKKGFSLDHSNITIILISVAVMTEIMRNVLRVVYNAKKYYGELDVHEFTVLQENQRKQKKLKEAIRTSFNESKDEFVKFITFTTVLLSVFMFFPRLKLMSMMVASMTALVIDFAIPYRLGAQKGEDLINRILTKVFRL
;
A
#
# COMPACT_ATOMS: atom_id res chain seq x y z
N MET A 1 48.27 38.41 -27.74
CA MET A 1 47.36 37.31 -28.15
C MET A 1 46.40 37.83 -29.22
N LYS A 2 46.58 37.45 -30.49
CA LYS A 2 45.62 37.76 -31.57
C LYS A 2 44.40 36.84 -31.40
N PRO A 3 43.14 37.34 -31.42
CA PRO A 3 41.98 36.47 -31.48
C PRO A 3 41.97 35.77 -32.84
N SER A 4 41.65 34.48 -32.82
CA SER A 4 41.80 33.57 -33.95
C SER A 4 40.88 33.94 -35.14
N GLY A 5 41.43 34.56 -36.18
CA GLY A 5 40.73 34.89 -37.43
C GLY A 5 40.35 33.68 -38.31
N ARG A 6 40.54 32.45 -37.81
CA ARG A 6 40.09 31.20 -38.47
C ARG A 6 38.63 30.87 -38.17
N SER A 7 38.14 31.19 -36.96
CA SER A 7 36.77 30.89 -36.55
C SER A 7 35.73 31.74 -37.30
N SER A 8 35.98 33.05 -37.52
CA SER A 8 35.00 33.90 -38.23
C SER A 8 34.89 33.56 -39.71
N LYS A 9 35.98 33.14 -40.36
CA LYS A 9 35.96 32.69 -41.76
C LYS A 9 35.20 31.37 -41.90
N GLN A 10 35.36 30.42 -40.97
CA GLN A 10 34.62 29.16 -40.98
C GLN A 10 33.12 29.37 -40.76
N VAL A 11 32.73 30.22 -39.80
CA VAL A 11 31.32 30.58 -39.57
C VAL A 11 30.73 31.29 -40.78
N LEU A 12 31.46 32.21 -41.40
CA LEU A 12 31.03 32.88 -42.63
C LEU A 12 30.83 31.88 -43.78
N THR A 13 31.73 30.92 -43.96
CA THR A 13 31.62 29.87 -44.99
C THR A 13 30.40 28.98 -44.77
N ILE A 14 30.11 28.61 -43.51
CA ILE A 14 28.92 27.80 -43.16
C ILE A 14 27.63 28.58 -43.46
N ILE A 15 27.58 29.87 -43.11
CA ILE A 15 26.43 30.72 -43.40
C ILE A 15 26.25 30.88 -44.92
N LEU A 16 27.33 31.10 -45.67
CA LEU A 16 27.27 31.28 -47.12
C LEU A 16 26.82 30.00 -47.83
N THR A 17 27.26 28.83 -47.36
CA THR A 17 26.81 27.53 -47.89
C THR A 17 25.34 27.25 -47.57
N LEU A 18 24.87 27.60 -46.36
CA LEU A 18 23.45 27.54 -46.00
C LEU A 18 22.58 28.45 -46.88
N VAL A 19 23.01 29.70 -47.09
CA VAL A 19 22.30 30.66 -47.94
C VAL A 19 22.27 30.17 -49.39
N ALA A 20 23.39 29.66 -49.92
CA ALA A 20 23.45 29.09 -51.26
C ALA A 20 22.52 27.87 -51.42
N LEU A 21 22.46 26.99 -50.42
CA LEU A 21 21.59 25.81 -50.42
C LEU A 21 20.10 26.20 -50.39
N VAL A 22 19.74 27.22 -49.60
CA VAL A 22 18.37 27.77 -49.56
C VAL A 22 17.99 28.39 -50.91
N LEU A 23 18.89 29.18 -51.52
CA LEU A 23 18.69 29.76 -52.85
C LEU A 23 18.55 28.68 -53.93
N MET A 24 19.36 27.62 -53.87
CA MET A 24 19.30 26.50 -54.81
C MET A 24 17.97 25.74 -54.71
N LEU A 25 17.46 25.52 -53.49
CA LEU A 25 16.13 24.94 -53.27
C LEU A 25 15.00 25.86 -53.76
N PHE A 26 15.17 27.18 -53.65
CA PHE A 26 14.19 28.16 -54.13
C PHE A 26 14.13 28.20 -55.66
N ILE A 27 15.28 28.22 -56.33
CA ILE A 27 15.39 28.15 -57.80
C ILE A 27 14.86 26.80 -58.29
N GLY A 28 15.22 25.70 -57.64
CA GLY A 28 14.71 24.36 -57.96
C GLY A 28 13.19 24.29 -57.91
N LYS A 29 12.55 24.93 -56.92
CA LYS A 29 11.09 24.97 -56.79
C LYS A 29 10.40 25.66 -57.99
N VAL A 30 11.06 26.63 -58.61
CA VAL A 30 10.54 27.37 -59.78
C VAL A 30 10.73 26.55 -61.06
N VAL A 31 11.88 25.87 -61.21
CA VAL A 31 12.24 25.16 -62.46
C VAL A 31 11.66 23.75 -62.51
N TYR A 32 11.67 23.00 -61.40
CA TYR A 32 11.17 21.61 -61.30
C TYR A 32 10.33 21.41 -60.04
N PRO A 33 9.10 21.96 -60.00
CA PRO A 33 8.28 22.01 -58.78
C PRO A 33 7.99 20.65 -58.16
N ASN A 34 7.81 19.60 -58.97
CA ASN A 34 7.53 18.25 -58.48
C ASN A 34 8.76 17.59 -57.84
N ALA A 35 9.94 17.70 -58.46
CA ALA A 35 11.18 17.11 -57.92
C ALA A 35 11.63 17.82 -56.63
N THR A 36 11.55 19.15 -56.59
CA THR A 36 11.89 19.91 -55.39
C THR A 36 10.90 19.68 -54.26
N ARG A 37 9.61 19.49 -54.55
CA ARG A 37 8.61 19.10 -53.54
C ARG A 37 8.93 17.73 -52.92
N ILE A 38 9.35 16.76 -53.72
CA ILE A 38 9.79 15.45 -53.22
C ILE A 38 11.01 15.60 -52.30
N ILE A 39 12.04 16.36 -52.73
CA ILE A 39 13.25 16.60 -51.93
C ILE A 39 12.91 17.29 -50.60
N ILE A 40 12.08 18.34 -50.64
CA ILE A 40 11.64 19.06 -49.45
C ILE A 40 10.84 18.14 -48.52
N ASN A 41 9.94 17.30 -49.05
CA ASN A 41 9.18 16.35 -48.25
C ASN A 41 10.07 15.28 -47.61
N VAL A 42 11.08 14.78 -48.33
CA VAL A 42 12.07 13.84 -47.79
C VAL A 42 12.87 14.52 -46.67
N MET A 43 13.34 15.75 -46.87
CA MET A 43 14.02 16.51 -45.81
C MET A 43 13.13 16.72 -44.59
N TRP A 44 11.87 17.11 -44.77
CA TRP A 44 10.92 17.27 -43.67
C TRP A 44 10.67 15.96 -42.93
N PHE A 45 10.51 14.86 -43.67
CA PHE A 45 10.32 13.54 -43.10
C PHE A 45 11.56 13.09 -42.30
N SER A 46 12.76 13.34 -42.80
CA SER A 46 14.02 13.06 -42.09
C SER A 46 14.14 13.90 -40.81
N VAL A 47 13.87 15.20 -40.87
CA VAL A 47 13.89 16.09 -39.70
C VAL A 47 12.85 15.64 -38.66
N LEU A 48 11.63 15.32 -39.09
CA LEU A 48 10.58 14.84 -38.20
C LEU A 48 10.95 13.49 -37.56
N SER A 49 11.56 12.58 -38.32
CA SER A 49 12.05 11.30 -37.79
C SER A 49 13.15 11.50 -36.74
N ILE A 50 14.10 12.41 -36.98
CA ILE A 50 15.14 12.77 -36.01
C ILE A 50 14.52 13.34 -34.74
N VAL A 51 13.56 14.27 -34.85
CA VAL A 51 12.87 14.86 -33.69
C VAL A 51 12.13 13.80 -32.87
N VAL A 52 11.43 12.86 -33.53
CA VAL A 52 10.73 11.76 -32.85
C VAL A 52 11.71 10.84 -32.11
N VAL A 53 12.85 10.49 -32.73
CA VAL A 53 13.91 9.71 -32.09
C VAL A 53 14.47 10.45 -30.88
N PHE A 54 14.78 11.76 -31.02
CA PHE A 54 15.29 12.58 -29.92
C PHE A 54 14.30 12.70 -28.75
N LEU A 55 13.00 12.89 -29.04
CA LEU A 55 11.97 12.90 -28.00
C LEU A 55 11.86 11.54 -27.31
N GLY A 56 11.91 10.44 -28.07
CA GLY A 56 11.93 9.08 -27.53
C GLY A 56 13.13 8.83 -26.60
N LEU A 57 14.33 9.19 -27.04
CA LEU A 57 15.56 9.11 -26.23
C LEU A 57 15.47 10.01 -24.98
N GLY A 58 14.89 11.20 -25.10
CA GLY A 58 14.66 12.11 -23.97
C GLY A 58 13.75 11.50 -22.90
N VAL A 59 12.65 10.86 -23.28
CA VAL A 59 11.77 10.14 -22.35
C VAL A 59 12.51 9.00 -21.65
N LEU A 60 13.34 8.24 -22.37
CA LEU A 60 14.14 7.15 -21.80
C LEU A 60 15.18 7.64 -20.79
N ILE A 61 15.84 8.77 -21.05
CA ILE A 61 16.77 9.40 -20.10
C ILE A 61 16.05 9.83 -18.83
N VAL A 62 14.86 10.46 -18.95
CA VAL A 62 14.03 10.85 -17.79
C VAL A 62 13.60 9.63 -16.97
N MET A 63 13.41 8.48 -17.61
CA MET A 63 13.12 7.20 -16.97
C MET A 63 14.35 6.48 -16.37
N GLY A 64 15.55 7.08 -16.45
CA GLY A 64 16.76 6.56 -15.82
C GLY A 64 17.61 5.62 -16.69
N LEU A 65 17.35 5.52 -18.00
CA LEU A 65 18.09 4.67 -18.94
C LEU A 65 19.23 5.42 -19.65
N LYS A 66 19.99 6.24 -18.92
CA LYS A 66 21.02 7.12 -19.51
C LYS A 66 22.12 6.33 -20.22
N ASP A 67 22.56 5.22 -19.63
CA ASP A 67 23.69 4.43 -20.14
C ASP A 67 23.30 3.63 -21.38
N GLU A 68 22.07 3.12 -21.43
CA GLU A 68 21.50 2.48 -22.60
C GLU A 68 21.32 3.51 -23.73
N VAL A 69 20.77 4.69 -23.43
CA VAL A 69 20.65 5.78 -24.42
C VAL A 69 22.01 6.24 -24.94
N SER A 70 23.05 6.26 -24.09
CA SER A 70 24.42 6.59 -24.51
C SER A 70 24.97 5.57 -25.49
N LYS A 71 24.86 4.28 -25.19
CA LYS A 71 25.26 3.20 -26.13
C LYS A 71 24.50 3.30 -27.45
N LEU A 72 23.24 3.70 -27.42
CA LEU A 72 22.42 3.87 -28.62
C LEU A 72 22.81 5.08 -29.47
N LEU A 73 23.19 6.20 -28.83
CA LEU A 73 23.76 7.35 -29.53
C LEU A 73 25.11 6.99 -30.17
N ASP A 74 25.94 6.18 -29.50
CA ASP A 74 27.22 5.74 -30.03
C ASP A 74 27.04 4.91 -31.32
N VAL A 75 26.12 3.94 -31.34
CA VAL A 75 25.81 3.14 -32.55
C VAL A 75 25.18 4.00 -33.66
N PHE A 76 24.36 5.01 -33.31
CA PHE A 76 23.79 5.94 -34.29
C PHE A 76 24.86 6.83 -34.94
N LEU A 77 25.86 7.26 -34.17
CA LEU A 77 26.98 8.08 -34.64
C LEU A 77 27.99 7.28 -35.49
N GLU A 78 28.11 5.97 -35.29
CA GLU A 78 28.95 5.08 -36.10
C GLU A 78 28.43 4.89 -37.55
N GLY A 79 27.20 5.32 -37.86
CA GLY A 79 26.72 5.53 -39.22
C GLY A 79 26.40 4.27 -40.04
N SER A 80 26.40 3.08 -39.43
CA SER A 80 26.19 1.79 -40.11
C SER A 80 24.75 1.27 -40.07
N PHE A 81 23.74 2.13 -39.91
CA PHE A 81 22.35 1.69 -39.75
C PHE A 81 21.70 1.34 -41.09
N THR A 82 21.37 0.06 -41.31
CA THR A 82 20.37 -0.30 -42.33
C THR A 82 18.96 -0.05 -41.81
N VAL A 83 17.98 0.11 -42.71
CA VAL A 83 16.56 0.33 -42.33
C VAL A 83 16.01 -0.84 -41.49
N PHE A 84 16.51 -2.06 -41.74
CA PHE A 84 16.13 -3.24 -40.96
C PHE A 84 16.68 -3.19 -39.53
N ASP A 85 17.91 -2.72 -39.35
CA ASP A 85 18.51 -2.53 -38.03
C ASP A 85 17.73 -1.47 -37.23
N PHE A 86 17.24 -0.42 -37.89
CA PHE A 86 16.43 0.62 -37.26
C PHE A 86 15.06 0.10 -36.75
N ILE A 87 14.39 -0.79 -37.51
CA ILE A 87 13.12 -1.37 -37.07
C ILE A 87 13.32 -2.33 -35.90
N ASN A 88 14.38 -3.15 -35.94
CA ASN A 88 14.73 -4.04 -34.83
C ASN A 88 15.09 -3.24 -33.57
N PHE A 89 15.86 -2.16 -33.75
CA PHE A 89 16.15 -1.18 -32.71
C PHE A 89 14.88 -0.59 -32.08
N LEU A 90 13.91 -0.12 -32.89
CA LEU A 90 12.67 0.46 -32.37
C LEU A 90 11.88 -0.56 -31.54
N LYS A 91 11.89 -1.84 -31.94
CA LYS A 91 11.25 -2.93 -31.18
C LYS A 91 11.95 -3.17 -29.85
N GLU A 92 13.28 -3.22 -29.82
CA GLU A 92 14.06 -3.41 -28.58
C GLU A 92 13.85 -2.26 -27.61
N VAL A 93 13.90 -1.02 -28.10
CA VAL A 93 13.63 0.19 -27.30
C VAL A 93 12.22 0.16 -26.73
N TYR A 94 11.22 -0.17 -27.55
CA TYR A 94 9.84 -0.28 -27.10
C TYR A 94 9.66 -1.37 -26.03
N GLN A 95 10.32 -2.51 -26.16
CA GLN A 95 10.29 -3.57 -25.16
C GLN A 95 10.95 -3.14 -23.85
N LEU A 96 12.14 -2.52 -23.91
CA LEU A 96 12.83 -1.98 -22.74
C LEU A 96 12.00 -0.90 -22.04
N PHE A 97 11.39 -0.01 -22.82
CA PHE A 97 10.47 1.01 -22.31
C PHE A 97 9.30 0.37 -21.55
N LEU A 98 8.66 -0.65 -22.12
CA LEU A 98 7.57 -1.36 -21.44
C LEU A 98 8.02 -2.04 -20.14
N VAL A 99 9.21 -2.63 -20.10
CA VAL A 99 9.77 -3.24 -18.89
C VAL A 99 10.00 -2.18 -17.81
N LYS A 100 10.63 -1.05 -18.16
CA LYS A 100 10.89 0.03 -17.19
C LYS A 100 9.62 0.74 -16.74
N LEU A 101 8.65 0.91 -17.62
CA LEU A 101 7.33 1.43 -17.24
C LEU A 101 6.65 0.52 -16.21
N ARG A 102 6.75 -0.82 -16.37
CA ARG A 102 6.23 -1.78 -15.38
C ARG A 102 6.96 -1.68 -14.05
N GLU A 103 8.29 -1.61 -14.07
CA GLU A 103 9.11 -1.42 -12.85
C GLU A 103 8.74 -0.12 -12.12
N LEU A 104 8.55 0.96 -12.87
CA LEU A 104 8.14 2.26 -12.34
C LEU A 104 6.74 2.21 -11.73
N LEU A 105 5.77 1.55 -12.37
CA LEU A 105 4.44 1.35 -11.80
C LEU A 105 4.50 0.56 -10.48
N ILE A 106 5.29 -0.52 -10.43
CA ILE A 106 5.51 -1.31 -9.20
C ILE A 106 6.25 -0.48 -8.14
N PHE A 107 7.14 0.42 -8.55
CA PHE A 107 7.84 1.32 -7.63
C PHE A 107 6.90 2.36 -7.01
N ILE A 108 6.00 2.96 -7.80
CA ILE A 108 5.08 4.02 -7.35
C ILE A 108 3.87 3.44 -6.60
N ALA A 109 3.55 2.16 -6.74
CA ALA A 109 2.43 1.51 -6.05
C ALA A 109 2.27 1.90 -4.56
N PRO A 110 3.30 1.82 -3.69
CA PRO A 110 3.18 2.26 -2.31
C PRO A 110 2.74 3.73 -2.16
N VAL A 111 3.25 4.62 -3.01
CA VAL A 111 2.91 6.05 -2.98
C VAL A 111 1.42 6.24 -3.25
N PHE A 112 0.89 5.59 -4.29
CA PHE A 112 -0.55 5.62 -4.56
C PHE A 112 -1.37 5.06 -3.40
N ALA A 113 -0.93 3.94 -2.82
CA ALA A 113 -1.60 3.35 -1.67
C ALA A 113 -1.68 4.32 -0.47
N TYR A 114 -0.59 5.03 -0.14
CA TYR A 114 -0.59 6.04 0.91
C TYR A 114 -1.46 7.26 0.57
N ILE A 115 -1.45 7.74 -0.67
CA ILE A 115 -2.32 8.85 -1.11
C ILE A 115 -3.79 8.48 -0.93
N ILE A 116 -4.19 7.25 -1.32
CA ILE A 116 -5.55 6.76 -1.12
C ILE A 116 -5.87 6.65 0.37
N GLY A 117 -4.93 6.15 1.19
CA GLY A 117 -5.07 6.09 2.65
C GLY A 117 -5.32 7.47 3.28
N ILE A 118 -4.48 8.45 2.97
CA ILE A 118 -4.61 9.84 3.44
C ILE A 118 -5.96 10.43 2.99
N SER A 119 -6.35 10.20 1.74
CA SER A 119 -7.65 10.64 1.23
C SER A 119 -8.81 9.99 1.99
N THR A 120 -8.68 8.71 2.33
CA THR A 120 -9.66 7.96 3.13
C THR A 120 -9.79 8.54 4.53
N TYR A 121 -8.68 8.94 5.18
CA TYR A 121 -8.70 9.61 6.48
C TYR A 121 -9.51 10.91 6.46
N PHE A 122 -9.22 11.79 5.48
CA PHE A 122 -9.95 13.05 5.34
C PHE A 122 -11.43 12.81 5.07
N LEU A 123 -11.76 11.86 4.19
CA LEU A 123 -13.13 11.49 3.88
C LEU A 123 -13.89 10.96 5.11
N LEU A 124 -13.27 10.06 5.89
CA LEU A 124 -13.86 9.49 7.08
C LEU A 124 -14.15 10.57 8.13
N LEU A 125 -13.22 11.48 8.38
CA LEU A 125 -13.43 12.57 9.34
C LEU A 125 -14.47 13.58 8.89
N TYR A 126 -14.44 13.96 7.61
CA TYR A 126 -15.45 14.85 7.06
C TYR A 126 -16.84 14.25 7.23
N LEU A 127 -17.03 12.98 6.85
CA LEU A 127 -18.28 12.27 7.01
C LEU A 127 -18.68 12.16 8.49
N TYR A 128 -17.72 11.84 9.37
CA TYR A 128 -17.96 11.71 10.81
C TYR A 128 -18.41 13.02 11.45
N LYS A 129 -17.78 14.14 11.10
CA LYS A 129 -18.17 15.47 11.58
C LYS A 129 -19.50 15.94 11.00
N LEU A 130 -19.77 15.63 9.73
CA LEU A 130 -21.04 15.96 9.09
C LEU A 130 -22.20 15.25 9.78
N VAL A 131 -22.06 13.95 10.07
CA VAL A 131 -23.07 13.21 10.83
C VAL A 131 -23.16 13.75 12.25
N GLY A 132 -22.02 13.98 12.91
CA GLY A 132 -21.97 14.49 14.28
C GLY A 132 -22.58 15.88 14.49
N LYS A 133 -22.72 16.67 13.42
CA LYS A 133 -23.42 17.96 13.44
C LYS A 133 -24.94 17.81 13.58
N HIS A 134 -25.50 16.72 13.04
CA HIS A 134 -26.94 16.54 12.93
C HIS A 134 -27.47 15.39 13.81
N TYR A 135 -26.62 14.42 14.14
CA TYR A 135 -26.99 13.17 14.76
C TYR A 135 -25.94 12.71 15.77
N ASP A 136 -26.37 11.83 16.68
CA ASP A 136 -25.49 11.09 17.57
C ASP A 136 -24.52 10.19 16.78
N VAL A 137 -23.22 10.26 17.08
CA VAL A 137 -22.20 9.51 16.33
C VAL A 137 -22.07 8.04 16.73
N THR A 138 -22.72 7.59 17.82
CA THR A 138 -22.57 6.24 18.38
C THR A 138 -22.79 5.15 17.35
N PHE A 139 -23.91 5.19 16.60
CA PHE A 139 -24.20 4.21 15.56
C PHE A 139 -23.20 4.26 14.41
N LEU A 140 -22.79 5.47 14.01
CA LEU A 140 -21.78 5.64 12.97
C LEU A 140 -20.44 5.06 13.41
N THR A 141 -20.02 5.26 14.67
CA THR A 141 -18.80 4.67 15.23
C THR A 141 -18.85 3.15 15.18
N ILE A 142 -19.98 2.53 15.58
CA ILE A 142 -20.17 1.07 15.51
C ILE A 142 -20.04 0.60 14.06
N PHE A 143 -20.78 1.23 13.15
CA PHE A 143 -20.78 0.86 11.73
C PHE A 143 -19.41 1.00 11.08
N LEU A 144 -18.73 2.12 11.31
CA LEU A 144 -17.37 2.36 10.80
C LEU A 144 -16.39 1.33 11.36
N THR A 145 -16.47 1.03 12.65
CA THR A 145 -15.60 0.04 13.29
C THR A 145 -15.78 -1.33 12.65
N ILE A 146 -17.03 -1.82 12.51
CA ILE A 146 -17.33 -3.10 11.86
C ILE A 146 -16.77 -3.13 10.43
N THR A 147 -17.03 -2.07 9.66
CA THR A 147 -16.60 -1.96 8.26
C THR A 147 -15.09 -1.98 8.14
N LEU A 148 -14.39 -1.17 8.94
CA LEU A 148 -12.93 -1.04 8.91
C LEU A 148 -12.23 -2.32 9.36
N VAL A 149 -12.70 -2.96 10.45
CA VAL A 149 -12.14 -4.22 10.95
C VAL A 149 -12.37 -5.35 9.95
N THR A 150 -13.53 -5.40 9.31
CA THR A 150 -13.82 -6.37 8.26
C THR A 150 -12.92 -6.16 7.04
N LEU A 151 -12.76 -4.91 6.61
CA LEU A 151 -11.93 -4.55 5.47
C LEU A 151 -10.46 -4.89 5.73
N VAL A 152 -9.89 -4.49 6.87
CA VAL A 152 -8.53 -4.88 7.28
C VAL A 152 -8.40 -6.39 7.39
N GLY A 153 -9.41 -7.06 7.97
CA GLY A 153 -9.43 -8.52 8.10
C GLY A 153 -9.38 -9.26 6.77
N ILE A 154 -10.04 -8.74 5.72
CA ILE A 154 -10.01 -9.30 4.37
C ILE A 154 -8.69 -8.95 3.66
N LEU A 155 -8.21 -7.72 3.82
CA LEU A 155 -6.95 -7.27 3.20
C LEU A 155 -5.73 -8.01 3.78
N ASN A 156 -5.65 -8.21 5.10
CA ASN A 156 -4.54 -8.90 5.75
C ASN A 156 -4.55 -10.42 5.53
N THR A 157 -5.60 -10.98 4.91
CA THR A 157 -5.60 -12.41 4.56
C THR A 157 -4.69 -12.64 3.35
N GLN A 158 -3.54 -13.29 3.59
CA GLN A 158 -2.68 -13.79 2.51
C GLN A 158 -3.33 -15.03 1.89
N GLY A 159 -3.65 -14.96 0.60
CA GLY A 159 -4.17 -16.10 -0.15
C GLY A 159 -3.07 -17.15 -0.30
N GLN A 160 -3.37 -18.41 -0.01
CA GLN A 160 -2.44 -19.55 -0.17
C GLN A 160 -2.18 -19.94 -1.64
N ASN A 161 -2.75 -19.22 -2.61
CA ASN A 161 -2.59 -19.57 -4.01
C ASN A 161 -1.26 -19.02 -4.53
N PRO A 162 -0.41 -19.84 -5.20
CA PRO A 162 0.74 -19.33 -5.91
C PRO A 162 0.26 -18.39 -7.01
N GLU A 163 0.38 -17.09 -6.78
CA GLU A 163 0.04 -16.08 -7.78
C GLU A 163 0.91 -16.31 -9.01
N LYS A 164 0.28 -16.37 -10.19
CA LYS A 164 1.01 -16.41 -11.46
C LYS A 164 1.96 -15.22 -11.52
N ILE A 165 3.25 -15.48 -11.77
CA ILE A 165 4.28 -14.45 -11.90
C ILE A 165 3.89 -13.50 -13.05
N SER A 166 3.31 -12.34 -12.71
CA SER A 166 2.87 -11.32 -13.65
C SER A 166 3.10 -9.94 -13.03
N TRP A 167 3.50 -8.95 -13.83
CA TRP A 167 3.70 -7.59 -13.32
C TRP A 167 2.44 -7.02 -12.64
N VAL A 168 1.26 -7.43 -13.10
CA VAL A 168 -0.03 -7.03 -12.49
C VAL A 168 -0.21 -7.64 -11.12
N SER A 169 0.20 -8.89 -10.90
CA SER A 169 0.12 -9.52 -9.59
C SER A 169 1.09 -8.86 -8.62
N ASP A 170 2.32 -8.56 -9.06
CA ASP A 170 3.32 -7.88 -8.22
C ASP A 170 2.87 -6.46 -7.85
N PHE A 171 2.35 -5.71 -8.81
CA PHE A 171 1.74 -4.40 -8.56
C PHE A 171 0.59 -4.50 -7.56
N ARG A 172 -0.37 -5.42 -7.79
CA ARG A 172 -1.53 -5.61 -6.92
C ARG A 172 -1.12 -6.04 -5.52
N LYS A 173 -0.15 -6.95 -5.39
CA LYS A 173 0.37 -7.43 -4.11
C LYS A 173 1.02 -6.31 -3.32
N LYS A 174 1.86 -5.50 -3.97
CA LYS A 174 2.54 -4.37 -3.34
C LYS A 174 1.57 -3.24 -2.97
N MET A 175 0.65 -2.89 -3.88
CA MET A 175 -0.47 -1.98 -3.60
C MET A 175 -1.29 -2.46 -2.39
N LYS A 176 -1.72 -3.73 -2.39
CA LYS A 176 -2.56 -4.30 -1.33
C LYS A 176 -1.84 -4.27 0.02
N SER A 177 -0.56 -4.64 0.07
CA SER A 177 0.23 -4.61 1.31
C SER A 177 0.38 -3.18 1.83
N SER A 178 0.84 -2.24 1.01
CA SER A 178 1.03 -0.85 1.43
C SER A 178 -0.29 -0.14 1.75
N PHE A 179 -1.39 -0.50 1.08
CA PHE A 179 -2.71 0.02 1.38
C PHE A 179 -3.23 -0.50 2.72
N SER A 180 -2.96 -1.77 3.04
CA SER A 180 -3.31 -2.31 4.36
C SER A 180 -2.58 -1.58 5.48
N ASP A 181 -1.26 -1.38 5.33
CA ASP A 181 -0.44 -0.61 6.27
C ASP A 181 -0.97 0.83 6.40
N ALA A 182 -1.29 1.49 5.28
CA ALA A 182 -1.83 2.84 5.27
C ALA A 182 -3.19 2.91 5.99
N ILE A 183 -4.10 1.94 5.76
CA ILE A 183 -5.39 1.89 6.45
C ILE A 183 -5.21 1.69 7.95
N GLU A 184 -4.29 0.84 8.39
CA GLU A 184 -4.03 0.64 9.83
C GLU A 184 -3.61 1.95 10.51
N VAL A 185 -2.72 2.72 9.87
CA VAL A 185 -2.32 4.05 10.33
C VAL A 185 -3.51 5.01 10.32
N VAL A 186 -4.30 5.03 9.25
CA VAL A 186 -5.49 5.88 9.13
C VAL A 186 -6.50 5.59 10.23
N ILE A 187 -6.77 4.32 10.53
CA ILE A 187 -7.67 3.90 11.61
C ILE A 187 -7.15 4.42 12.95
N PHE A 188 -5.86 4.23 13.22
CA PHE A 188 -5.24 4.68 14.47
C PHE A 188 -5.34 6.21 14.63
N VAL A 189 -4.94 6.97 13.62
CA VAL A 189 -4.99 8.44 13.65
C VAL A 189 -6.44 8.92 13.72
N PHE A 190 -7.36 8.32 12.95
CA PHE A 190 -8.80 8.62 12.99
C PHE A 190 -9.36 8.46 14.40
N PHE A 191 -9.11 7.32 15.07
CA PHE A 191 -9.58 7.12 16.43
C PHE A 191 -8.97 8.12 17.41
N LEU A 192 -7.73 8.55 17.21
CA LEU A 192 -7.12 9.58 18.05
C LEU A 192 -7.72 10.98 17.82
N THR A 193 -8.16 11.31 16.61
CA THR A 193 -8.57 12.68 16.25
C THR A 193 -10.07 12.88 16.13
N MET A 194 -10.89 11.82 16.08
CA MET A 194 -12.34 11.92 15.82
C MET A 194 -13.10 12.78 16.85
N ASP A 195 -12.64 12.80 18.11
CA ASP A 195 -13.20 13.57 19.22
C ASP A 195 -12.66 15.00 19.32
N SER A 196 -11.69 15.39 18.49
CA SER A 196 -11.15 16.76 18.49
C SER A 196 -12.23 17.76 18.08
N THR A 197 -12.42 18.83 18.85
CA THR A 197 -13.39 19.89 18.54
C THR A 197 -12.90 20.84 17.45
N ILE A 198 -11.58 20.93 17.24
CA ILE A 198 -10.98 21.84 16.28
C ILE A 198 -10.09 21.03 15.33
N LEU A 199 -10.44 21.05 14.04
CA LEU A 199 -9.66 20.44 12.96
C LEU A 199 -9.44 21.48 11.86
N PHE A 200 -8.17 21.79 11.56
CA PHE A 200 -7.79 22.88 10.66
C PHE A 200 -8.22 22.70 9.19
N TYR A 201 -8.52 21.46 8.78
CA TYR A 201 -8.90 21.09 7.41
C TYR A 201 -10.40 20.84 7.25
N VAL A 202 -11.17 20.91 8.35
CA VAL A 202 -12.62 20.76 8.34
C VAL A 202 -13.23 22.17 8.38
N PRO A 203 -14.26 22.45 7.57
CA PRO A 203 -15.03 23.69 7.64
C PRO A 203 -15.42 24.07 9.07
N GLU A 204 -15.39 25.37 9.41
CA GLU A 204 -15.65 25.84 10.78
C GLU A 204 -17.05 25.43 11.29
N ASP A 205 -18.03 25.33 10.40
CA ASP A 205 -19.40 24.92 10.73
C ASP A 205 -19.54 23.45 11.13
N LEU A 206 -18.50 22.64 10.90
CA LEU A 206 -18.40 21.23 11.27
C LEU A 206 -17.53 20.99 12.52
N ASN A 207 -16.87 22.03 13.04
CA ASN A 207 -16.09 22.00 14.28
C ASN A 207 -17.00 22.12 15.53
N VAL A 208 -17.98 21.23 15.62
CA VAL A 208 -18.94 21.16 16.74
C VAL A 208 -18.56 20.07 17.74
N PRO A 209 -18.89 20.23 19.03
CA PRO A 209 -18.73 19.16 20.01
C PRO A 209 -19.63 17.99 19.63
N LEU A 210 -19.05 16.80 19.58
CA LEU A 210 -19.78 15.58 19.23
C LEU A 210 -20.60 15.10 20.41
N GLN A 211 -21.74 14.48 20.11
CA GLN A 211 -22.61 13.84 21.08
C GLN A 211 -22.65 12.34 20.80
N ALA A 212 -22.47 11.54 21.84
CA ALA A 212 -22.54 10.08 21.75
C ALA A 212 -23.18 9.51 23.01
N GLU A 213 -24.34 8.89 22.84
CA GLU A 213 -25.13 8.30 23.91
C GLU A 213 -25.50 6.85 23.59
N ILE A 214 -25.41 5.98 24.59
CA ILE A 214 -25.96 4.63 24.50
C ILE A 214 -26.81 4.33 25.73
N PHE A 215 -28.08 3.95 25.53
CA PHE A 215 -29.02 3.62 26.61
C PHE A 215 -29.12 4.67 27.75
N GLY A 216 -29.07 5.98 27.44
CA GLY A 216 -29.09 7.03 28.47
C GLY A 216 -27.72 7.51 28.93
N PHE A 217 -26.62 6.90 28.45
CA PHE A 217 -25.28 7.14 28.95
C PHE A 217 -24.37 7.86 27.97
N ASP A 218 -23.82 8.97 28.42
CA ASP A 218 -22.84 9.77 27.68
C ASP A 218 -21.49 9.05 27.54
N LEU A 219 -21.17 8.68 26.30
CA LEU A 219 -19.92 8.03 25.88
C LEU A 219 -18.79 9.03 25.59
N MET A 220 -19.09 10.33 25.54
CA MET A 220 -18.07 11.38 25.35
C MET A 220 -17.28 11.67 26.64
N LYS A 221 -17.77 11.21 27.80
CA LYS A 221 -17.03 11.25 29.07
C LYS A 221 -15.78 10.36 29.01
N LYS A 222 -14.72 10.79 29.69
CA LYS A 222 -13.44 10.07 29.77
C LYS A 222 -13.61 8.71 30.46
N GLY A 223 -12.85 7.70 30.00
CA GLY A 223 -12.88 6.34 30.54
C GLY A 223 -12.68 6.25 32.05
N PHE A 224 -11.70 7.01 32.59
CA PHE A 224 -11.39 7.05 34.03
C PHE A 224 -12.39 7.79 34.91
N SER A 225 -13.40 8.47 34.33
CA SER A 225 -14.39 9.18 35.13
C SER A 225 -15.15 8.22 36.05
N LEU A 226 -15.31 8.61 37.31
CA LEU A 226 -16.03 7.83 38.33
C LEU A 226 -17.55 7.78 38.06
N ASP A 227 -18.08 8.75 37.31
CA ASP A 227 -19.49 8.80 36.90
C ASP A 227 -19.83 7.61 36.00
N HIS A 228 -20.67 6.68 36.44
CA HIS A 228 -21.03 5.49 35.66
C HIS A 228 -19.82 4.61 35.26
N SER A 229 -18.86 4.45 36.19
CA SER A 229 -17.68 3.58 36.02
C SER A 229 -18.01 2.14 35.64
N ASN A 230 -19.19 1.65 36.03
CA ASN A 230 -19.72 0.34 35.65
C ASN A 230 -19.71 0.12 34.12
N ILE A 231 -19.99 1.16 33.32
CA ILE A 231 -20.02 1.06 31.87
C ILE A 231 -18.61 0.88 31.32
N THR A 232 -17.65 1.68 31.79
CA THR A 232 -16.23 1.52 31.45
C THR A 232 -15.79 0.08 31.75
N ILE A 233 -16.15 -0.45 32.93
CA ILE A 233 -15.82 -1.82 33.33
C ILE A 233 -16.45 -2.83 32.37
N ILE A 234 -17.75 -2.70 32.04
CA ILE A 234 -18.44 -3.60 31.10
C ILE A 234 -17.76 -3.58 29.72
N LEU A 235 -17.47 -2.40 29.17
CA LEU A 235 -16.82 -2.27 27.86
C LEU A 235 -15.45 -2.96 27.84
N ILE A 236 -14.63 -2.72 28.87
CA ILE A 236 -13.30 -3.33 29.00
C ILE A 236 -13.42 -4.85 29.20
N SER A 237 -14.29 -5.29 30.10
CA SER A 237 -14.49 -6.71 30.39
C SER A 237 -14.94 -7.48 29.15
N VAL A 238 -15.91 -6.95 28.39
CA VAL A 238 -16.37 -7.60 27.16
C VAL A 238 -15.26 -7.64 26.11
N ALA A 239 -14.52 -6.54 25.92
CA ALA A 239 -13.40 -6.50 24.97
C ALA A 239 -12.31 -7.52 25.33
N VAL A 240 -11.88 -7.55 26.59
CA VAL A 240 -10.85 -8.47 27.10
C VAL A 240 -11.32 -9.92 27.02
N MET A 241 -12.55 -10.22 27.46
CA MET A 241 -13.10 -11.58 27.39
C MET A 241 -13.20 -12.09 25.96
N THR A 242 -13.61 -11.22 25.04
CA THR A 242 -13.69 -11.55 23.61
C THR A 242 -12.31 -11.93 23.07
N GLU A 243 -11.27 -11.16 23.38
CA GLU A 243 -9.91 -11.48 22.94
C GLU A 243 -9.32 -12.73 23.61
N ILE A 244 -9.58 -12.95 24.90
CA ILE A 244 -9.22 -14.21 25.57
C ILE A 244 -9.85 -15.38 24.81
N MET A 245 -11.13 -15.26 24.43
CA MET A 245 -11.83 -16.30 23.67
C MET A 245 -11.19 -16.52 22.29
N ARG A 246 -10.80 -15.46 21.58
CA ARG A 246 -10.08 -15.56 20.29
C ARG A 246 -8.75 -16.29 20.43
N ASN A 247 -7.98 -15.99 21.49
CA ASN A 247 -6.70 -16.67 21.74
C ASN A 247 -6.90 -18.15 22.09
N VAL A 248 -7.92 -18.48 22.90
CA VAL A 248 -8.28 -19.87 23.19
C VAL A 248 -8.68 -20.60 21.90
N LEU A 249 -9.48 -19.99 21.03
CA LEU A 249 -9.85 -20.57 19.74
C LEU A 249 -8.62 -20.86 18.87
N ARG A 250 -7.62 -19.97 18.87
CA ARG A 250 -6.36 -20.18 18.15
C ARG A 250 -5.59 -21.39 18.69
N VAL A 251 -5.43 -21.49 20.02
CA VAL A 251 -4.76 -22.63 20.66
C VAL A 251 -5.46 -23.94 20.29
N VAL A 252 -6.80 -23.96 20.34
CA VAL A 252 -7.61 -25.14 19.97
C VAL A 252 -7.44 -25.49 18.49
N TYR A 253 -7.46 -24.50 17.60
CA TYR A 253 -7.26 -24.70 16.17
C TYR A 253 -5.87 -25.29 15.85
N ASN A 254 -4.81 -24.69 16.41
CA ASN A 254 -3.44 -25.17 16.23
C ASN A 254 -3.22 -26.54 16.86
N ALA A 255 -3.81 -26.81 18.03
CA ALA A 255 -3.76 -28.14 18.64
C ALA A 255 -4.43 -29.21 17.76
N LYS A 256 -5.56 -28.88 17.11
CA LYS A 256 -6.21 -29.78 16.14
C LYS A 256 -5.33 -30.04 14.92
N LYS A 257 -4.62 -29.02 14.43
CA LYS A 257 -3.65 -29.15 13.33
C LYS A 257 -2.49 -30.06 13.72
N TYR A 258 -1.81 -29.80 14.83
CA TYR A 258 -0.70 -30.63 15.31
C TYR A 258 -1.11 -32.06 15.65
N TYR A 259 -2.33 -32.26 16.15
CA TYR A 259 -2.88 -33.60 16.34
C TYR A 259 -2.99 -34.39 15.02
N GLY A 260 -3.25 -33.72 13.90
CA GLY A 260 -3.24 -34.33 12.57
C GLY A 260 -1.85 -34.64 12.03
N GLU A 261 -0.84 -33.83 12.38
CA GLU A 261 0.53 -33.91 11.86
C GLU A 261 1.47 -34.82 12.68
N LEU A 262 1.18 -35.06 13.95
CA LEU A 262 1.95 -35.96 14.81
C LEU A 262 1.86 -37.41 14.27
N ASP A 263 2.98 -37.93 13.78
CA ASP A 263 3.06 -39.25 13.17
C ASP A 263 3.00 -40.38 14.22
N VAL A 264 2.32 -41.46 13.86
CA VAL A 264 1.93 -42.55 14.79
C VAL A 264 3.13 -43.38 15.28
N HIS A 265 4.33 -43.17 14.71
CA HIS A 265 5.51 -44.00 14.93
C HIS A 265 6.21 -43.81 16.29
N GLU A 266 5.97 -42.71 17.02
CA GLU A 266 6.55 -42.49 18.37
C GLU A 266 5.79 -43.17 19.52
N PHE A 267 4.60 -43.71 19.27
CA PHE A 267 3.73 -44.28 20.32
C PHE A 267 3.57 -45.79 20.18
N THR A 268 4.66 -46.52 19.97
CA THR A 268 4.64 -47.96 19.63
C THR A 268 4.19 -48.90 20.75
N VAL A 269 4.11 -48.47 22.01
CA VAL A 269 3.90 -49.39 23.17
C VAL A 269 2.62 -49.13 24.01
N LEU A 270 1.85 -48.06 23.77
CA LEU A 270 0.70 -47.70 24.63
C LEU A 270 -0.64 -48.34 24.18
N GLN A 271 -1.63 -48.47 25.08
CA GLN A 271 -3.02 -48.80 24.68
C GLN A 271 -3.63 -47.67 23.83
N GLU A 272 -4.54 -47.97 22.91
CA GLU A 272 -5.06 -47.02 21.91
C GLU A 272 -5.66 -45.74 22.53
N ASN A 273 -6.37 -45.85 23.66
CA ASN A 273 -6.92 -44.70 24.39
C ASN A 273 -5.83 -43.84 25.06
N GLN A 274 -4.77 -44.48 25.58
CA GLN A 274 -3.62 -43.78 26.16
C GLN A 274 -2.78 -43.08 25.07
N ARG A 275 -2.69 -43.67 23.86
CA ARG A 275 -2.08 -43.02 22.69
C ARG A 275 -2.83 -41.76 22.30
N LYS A 276 -4.17 -41.83 22.18
CA LYS A 276 -5.01 -40.68 21.83
C LYS A 276 -4.88 -39.55 22.86
N GLN A 277 -4.88 -39.88 24.15
CA GLN A 277 -4.69 -38.90 25.22
C GLN A 277 -3.30 -38.28 25.23
N LYS A 278 -2.24 -39.08 25.04
CA LYS A 278 -0.86 -38.57 25.00
C LYS A 278 -0.63 -37.68 23.78
N LYS A 279 -1.12 -38.10 22.60
CA LYS A 279 -1.08 -37.32 21.36
C LYS A 279 -1.84 -35.99 21.49
N LEU A 280 -3.02 -36.00 22.12
CA LEU A 280 -3.78 -34.78 22.39
C LEU A 280 -3.04 -33.86 23.37
N LYS A 281 -2.51 -34.41 24.47
CA LYS A 281 -1.75 -33.65 25.46
C LYS A 281 -0.49 -33.03 24.87
N GLU A 282 0.19 -33.74 24.00
CA GLU A 282 1.39 -33.27 23.30
C GLU A 282 1.05 -32.19 22.26
N ALA A 283 0.01 -32.39 21.45
CA ALA A 283 -0.48 -31.38 20.53
C ALA A 283 -0.92 -30.08 21.24
N ILE A 284 -1.62 -30.19 22.37
CA ILE A 284 -2.00 -29.05 23.21
C ILE A 284 -0.76 -28.38 23.80
N ARG A 285 0.21 -29.15 24.30
CA ARG A 285 1.43 -28.61 24.90
C ARG A 285 2.29 -27.87 23.87
N THR A 286 2.45 -28.42 22.67
CA THR A 286 3.18 -27.78 21.57
C THR A 286 2.47 -26.51 21.13
N SER A 287 1.14 -26.57 20.92
CA SER A 287 0.32 -25.40 20.61
C SER A 287 0.41 -24.29 21.67
N PHE A 288 0.38 -24.67 22.95
CA PHE A 288 0.48 -23.72 24.06
C PHE A 288 1.88 -23.11 24.18
N ASN A 289 2.94 -23.91 23.99
CA ASN A 289 4.31 -23.42 24.04
C ASN A 289 4.59 -22.40 22.94
N GLU A 290 4.11 -22.63 21.72
CA GLU A 290 4.22 -21.66 20.62
C GLU A 290 3.36 -20.41 20.88
N SER A 291 2.17 -20.60 21.44
CA SER A 291 1.26 -19.47 21.72
C SER A 291 1.70 -18.64 22.93
N LYS A 292 2.64 -19.12 23.77
CA LYS A 292 3.03 -18.46 25.02
C LYS A 292 3.58 -17.05 24.79
N ASP A 293 4.48 -16.90 23.82
CA ASP A 293 5.06 -15.59 23.49
C ASP A 293 4.00 -14.67 22.88
N GLU A 294 3.07 -15.22 22.09
CA GLU A 294 1.91 -14.48 21.59
C GLU A 294 1.00 -14.00 22.72
N PHE A 295 0.78 -14.81 23.77
CA PHE A 295 0.01 -14.43 24.95
C PHE A 295 0.67 -13.26 25.69
N VAL A 296 1.99 -13.29 25.88
CA VAL A 296 2.71 -12.20 26.54
C VAL A 296 2.62 -10.91 25.72
N LYS A 297 2.83 -10.99 24.40
CA LYS A 297 2.65 -9.86 23.48
C LYS A 297 1.23 -9.31 23.55
N PHE A 298 0.24 -10.19 23.54
CA PHE A 298 -1.18 -9.83 23.64
C PHE A 298 -1.53 -9.12 24.95
N ILE A 299 -1.09 -9.64 26.11
CA ILE A 299 -1.35 -9.03 27.42
C ILE A 299 -0.69 -7.65 27.49
N THR A 300 0.55 -7.54 27.03
CA THR A 300 1.31 -6.28 27.01
C THR A 300 0.60 -5.25 26.13
N PHE A 301 0.24 -5.64 24.90
CA PHE A 301 -0.49 -4.81 23.95
C PHE A 301 -1.80 -4.29 24.54
N THR A 302 -2.64 -5.21 25.03
CA THR A 302 -3.97 -4.89 25.55
C THR A 302 -3.87 -3.99 26.78
N THR A 303 -2.89 -4.23 27.65
CA THR A 303 -2.67 -3.39 28.85
C THR A 303 -2.28 -1.97 28.48
N VAL A 304 -1.34 -1.80 27.56
CA VAL A 304 -0.92 -0.47 27.09
C VAL A 304 -2.10 0.25 26.42
N LEU A 305 -2.80 -0.45 25.54
CA LEU A 305 -3.91 0.12 24.77
C LEU A 305 -5.09 0.51 25.67
N LEU A 306 -5.47 -0.33 26.64
CA LEU A 306 -6.46 0.02 27.65
C LEU A 306 -6.01 1.21 28.50
N SER A 307 -4.76 1.23 28.95
CA SER A 307 -4.22 2.35 29.73
C SER A 307 -4.32 3.68 28.98
N VAL A 308 -4.00 3.67 27.68
CA VAL A 308 -4.15 4.85 26.82
C VAL A 308 -5.62 5.22 26.65
N PHE A 309 -6.49 4.26 26.34
CA PHE A 309 -7.92 4.54 26.11
C PHE A 309 -8.68 5.00 27.36
N MET A 310 -8.19 4.72 28.56
CA MET A 310 -8.77 5.26 29.80
C MET A 310 -8.75 6.79 29.85
N PHE A 311 -7.78 7.44 29.20
CA PHE A 311 -7.68 8.90 29.12
C PHE A 311 -8.60 9.54 28.07
N PHE A 312 -9.15 8.73 27.17
CA PHE A 312 -10.01 9.17 26.08
C PHE A 312 -11.49 8.95 26.39
N PRO A 313 -12.40 9.52 25.57
CA PRO A 313 -13.83 9.23 25.64
C PRO A 313 -14.15 7.73 25.60
N ARG A 314 -15.16 7.31 26.38
CA ARG A 314 -15.69 5.92 26.41
C ARG A 314 -16.14 5.41 25.05
N LEU A 315 -16.49 6.31 24.13
CA LEU A 315 -16.77 5.99 22.73
C LEU A 315 -15.63 5.19 22.08
N LYS A 316 -14.37 5.48 22.42
CA LYS A 316 -13.19 4.73 21.92
C LYS A 316 -13.07 3.34 22.52
N LEU A 317 -13.46 3.18 23.79
CA LEU A 317 -13.55 1.87 24.44
C LEU A 317 -14.67 1.03 23.82
N MET A 318 -15.80 1.66 23.47
CA MET A 318 -16.89 0.99 22.77
C MET A 318 -16.45 0.52 21.38
N SER A 319 -15.75 1.36 20.60
CA SER A 319 -15.20 0.91 19.32
C SER A 319 -14.19 -0.22 19.48
N MET A 320 -13.37 -0.22 20.52
CA MET A 320 -12.48 -1.35 20.81
C MET A 320 -13.27 -2.63 21.08
N MET A 321 -14.31 -2.57 21.91
CA MET A 321 -15.19 -3.71 22.19
C MET A 321 -15.84 -4.25 20.91
N VAL A 322 -16.41 -3.36 20.09
CA VAL A 322 -17.04 -3.71 18.81
C VAL A 322 -16.01 -4.32 17.84
N ALA A 323 -14.79 -3.78 17.80
CA ALA A 323 -13.72 -4.30 16.97
C ALA A 323 -13.34 -5.74 17.36
N SER A 324 -13.14 -6.00 18.65
CA SER A 324 -12.84 -7.33 19.16
C SER A 324 -13.99 -8.32 18.87
N MET A 325 -15.25 -7.91 19.07
CA MET A 325 -16.42 -8.75 18.77
C MET A 325 -16.51 -9.06 17.28
N THR A 326 -16.33 -8.06 16.41
CA THR A 326 -16.34 -8.24 14.96
C THR A 326 -15.23 -9.18 14.52
N ALA A 327 -14.02 -9.00 15.06
CA ALA A 327 -12.88 -9.85 14.73
C ALA A 327 -13.11 -11.31 15.14
N LEU A 328 -13.73 -11.55 16.29
CA LEU A 328 -14.15 -12.87 16.72
C LEU A 328 -15.17 -13.49 15.77
N VAL A 329 -16.19 -12.74 15.35
CA VAL A 329 -17.20 -13.22 14.37
C VAL A 329 -16.53 -13.61 13.06
N ILE A 330 -15.58 -12.81 12.58
CA ILE A 330 -14.82 -13.13 11.36
C ILE A 330 -13.96 -14.39 11.57
N ASP A 331 -13.34 -14.56 12.73
CA ASP A 331 -12.54 -15.74 13.05
C ASP A 331 -13.40 -17.03 13.08
N PHE A 332 -14.67 -16.94 13.49
CA PHE A 332 -15.63 -18.06 13.37
C PHE A 332 -16.07 -18.31 11.93
N ALA A 333 -16.33 -17.26 11.15
CA ALA A 333 -16.75 -17.39 9.77
C ALA A 333 -15.63 -17.91 8.85
N ILE A 334 -14.37 -17.57 9.18
CA ILE A 334 -13.18 -17.85 8.36
C ILE A 334 -12.08 -18.50 9.23
N PRO A 335 -12.24 -19.78 9.63
CA PRO A 335 -11.38 -20.41 10.64
C PRO A 335 -9.94 -20.65 10.18
N TYR A 336 -9.64 -20.74 8.88
CA TYR A 336 -8.26 -20.87 8.40
C TYR A 336 -7.39 -19.65 8.76
N ARG A 337 -8.02 -18.50 9.04
CA ARG A 337 -7.36 -17.26 9.46
C ARG A 337 -6.77 -17.36 10.88
N LEU A 338 -7.20 -18.34 11.68
CA LEU A 338 -6.67 -18.61 13.02
C LEU A 338 -5.28 -19.25 12.98
N GLY A 339 -4.98 -20.07 11.98
CA GLY A 339 -3.68 -20.74 11.80
C GLY A 339 -2.80 -20.16 10.69
N ALA A 340 -3.23 -19.09 10.03
CA ALA A 340 -2.41 -18.38 9.06
C ALA A 340 -1.31 -17.60 9.80
N GLN A 341 -0.08 -17.64 9.29
CA GLN A 341 0.97 -16.71 9.72
C GLN A 341 0.46 -15.29 9.43
N LYS A 342 0.04 -14.59 10.48
CA LYS A 342 -0.33 -13.19 10.38
C LYS A 342 0.93 -12.44 9.98
N GLY A 343 0.87 -11.66 8.89
CA GLY A 343 1.85 -10.60 8.72
C GLY A 343 1.84 -9.75 9.98
N GLU A 344 3.01 -9.42 10.53
CA GLU A 344 3.07 -8.54 11.70
C GLU A 344 2.40 -7.21 11.34
N ASP A 345 1.22 -6.96 11.93
CA ASP A 345 0.51 -5.69 11.89
C ASP A 345 1.48 -4.55 12.25
N LEU A 346 1.35 -3.38 11.63
CA LEU A 346 2.32 -2.30 11.74
C LEU A 346 2.46 -1.82 13.20
N ILE A 347 1.36 -1.73 13.94
CA ILE A 347 1.37 -1.39 15.37
C ILE A 347 2.08 -2.49 16.17
N ASN A 348 1.83 -3.76 15.86
CA ASN A 348 2.51 -4.86 16.55
C ASN A 348 4.02 -4.87 16.26
N ARG A 349 4.43 -4.54 15.03
CA ARG A 349 5.85 -4.39 14.65
C ARG A 349 6.53 -3.23 15.39
N ILE A 350 5.84 -2.10 15.55
CA ILE A 350 6.32 -0.95 16.32
C ILE A 350 6.47 -1.34 17.79
N LEU A 351 5.45 -1.95 18.40
CA LEU A 351 5.47 -2.33 19.80
C LEU A 351 6.51 -3.42 20.09
N THR A 352 6.65 -4.41 19.21
CA THR A 352 7.68 -5.45 19.31
C THR A 352 9.09 -4.82 19.30
N LYS A 353 9.33 -3.81 18.45
CA LYS A 353 10.59 -3.06 18.44
C LYS A 353 10.80 -2.20 19.70
N VAL A 354 9.75 -1.54 20.20
CA VAL A 354 9.82 -0.66 21.38
C VAL A 354 10.04 -1.46 22.66
N PHE A 355 9.33 -2.58 22.81
CA PHE A 355 9.36 -3.42 24.01
C PHE A 355 10.37 -4.58 23.93
N ARG A 356 11.08 -4.72 22.80
CA ARG A 356 12.04 -5.83 22.53
C ARG A 356 11.42 -7.21 22.79
N LEU A 357 10.19 -7.42 22.29
CA LEU A 357 9.41 -8.65 22.46
C LEU A 357 9.63 -9.67 21.34
#